data_AF-A0A7L9CBG0-F1
#
_entry.id   AF-A0A7L9CBG0-F1
#
_cell.length_a   1.000
_cell.length_b   1.000
_cell.length_c   1.000
_cell.angle_alpha   90.00
_cell.angle_beta   90.00
_cell.angle_gamma   90.00
#
_symmetry.space_group_name_H-M   'P 1'
#
loop_
_entity.id
_entity.type
_entity.pdbx_description
1 polymer ?
#
loop_
_entity_poly.entity_id
_entity_poly.type
_entity_poly.pdbx_seq_one_letter_code
_entity_poly.pdbx_strand_id
1 'polypeptide(L)'
;MINIIRRNLIDLPTNYSLNYFWCSGFMISIFMVIQILTGFILSFLYIADSGASFAIVMNFSNDSFYTWCLRYWHIWGVNILFFLFFIHMGRALYYSSYSKKGVWNVGFILYLLLMGEAFTGYILPWHQMSYWAATVLTSIVDSLPVVGSVLYKYVVGGFSVTESTLIRVFSV
;
A
#
# COMPACT_ATOMS: atom_id res chain seq x y z
N MET A 1 -27.87 4.69 -11.61
CA MET A 1 -26.50 4.16 -11.85
C MET A 1 -26.00 4.37 -13.28
N ILE A 2 -26.72 3.93 -14.33
CA ILE A 2 -26.27 4.03 -15.74
C ILE A 2 -25.85 5.45 -16.13
N ASN A 3 -26.64 6.47 -15.77
CA ASN A 3 -26.30 7.87 -16.08
C ASN A 3 -25.01 8.38 -15.41
N ILE A 4 -24.65 7.84 -14.24
CA ILE A 4 -23.41 8.22 -13.53
C ILE A 4 -22.20 7.66 -14.29
N ILE A 5 -22.27 6.39 -14.69
CA ILE A 5 -21.21 5.73 -15.48
C ILE A 5 -21.03 6.47 -16.79
N ARG A 6 -22.13 6.71 -17.52
CA ARG A 6 -22.09 7.38 -18.82
C ARG A 6 -21.42 8.76 -18.74
N ARG A 7 -21.80 9.60 -17.78
CA ARG A 7 -21.26 10.96 -17.63
C ARG A 7 -19.78 11.01 -17.22
N ASN A 8 -19.26 9.97 -16.56
CA ASN A 8 -17.89 9.95 -16.05
C ASN A 8 -16.90 9.16 -16.91
N LEU A 9 -17.37 8.23 -17.75
CA LEU A 9 -16.51 7.38 -18.57
C LEU A 9 -16.70 7.54 -20.07
N ILE A 10 -17.93 7.76 -20.54
CA ILE A 10 -18.25 7.77 -21.98
C ILE A 10 -18.33 9.20 -22.49
N ASP A 11 -19.18 10.02 -21.85
CA ASP A 11 -19.49 11.38 -22.28
C ASP A 11 -18.69 12.43 -21.47
N LEU A 12 -17.57 12.05 -20.85
CA LEU A 12 -16.73 12.96 -20.07
C LEU A 12 -16.01 13.92 -21.02
N PRO A 13 -16.21 15.25 -20.94
CA PRO A 13 -15.49 16.19 -21.80
C PRO A 13 -14.01 16.23 -21.38
N THR A 14 -13.13 15.81 -22.29
CA THR A 14 -11.67 15.84 -22.09
C THR A 14 -11.01 16.78 -23.09
N ASN A 15 -9.95 17.46 -22.66
CA ASN A 15 -9.15 18.28 -23.56
C ASN A 15 -8.37 17.38 -24.54
N TYR A 16 -8.29 17.78 -25.82
CA TYR A 16 -7.56 17.04 -26.85
C TYR A 16 -6.03 17.17 -26.69
N SER A 17 -5.53 18.17 -25.96
CA SER A 17 -4.09 18.42 -25.77
C SER A 17 -3.46 17.65 -24.61
N LEU A 18 -4.19 16.73 -23.97
CA LEU A 18 -3.64 15.89 -22.90
C LEU A 18 -2.59 14.93 -23.46
N ASN A 19 -1.43 14.88 -22.82
CA ASN A 19 -0.39 13.90 -23.14
C ASN A 19 -0.49 12.66 -22.24
N TYR A 20 0.41 11.70 -22.47
CA TYR A 20 0.43 10.41 -21.76
C TYR A 20 0.59 10.51 -20.23
N PHE A 21 1.08 11.62 -19.67
CA PHE A 21 1.15 11.75 -18.21
C PHE A 21 -0.23 11.78 -17.54
N TRP A 22 -1.31 12.13 -18.27
CA TRP A 22 -2.68 12.05 -17.76
C TRP A 22 -3.20 10.61 -17.64
N CYS A 23 -2.56 9.63 -18.29
CA CYS A 23 -2.91 8.21 -18.16
C CYS A 23 -2.49 7.60 -16.81
N SER A 24 -1.58 8.26 -16.09
CA SER A 24 -1.05 7.77 -14.80
C SER A 24 -2.15 7.51 -13.75
N GLY A 25 -3.21 8.33 -13.72
CA GLY A 25 -4.31 8.12 -12.77
C GLY A 25 -5.08 6.82 -13.01
N PHE A 26 -5.34 6.48 -14.27
CA PHE A 26 -5.99 5.22 -14.63
C PHE A 26 -5.08 4.03 -14.34
N MET A 27 -3.78 4.14 -14.64
CA MET A 27 -2.82 3.08 -14.33
C MET A 27 -2.73 2.81 -12.82
N ILE A 28 -2.73 3.84 -11.97
CA ILE A 28 -2.80 3.68 -10.51
C ILE A 28 -4.06 2.87 -10.13
N SER A 29 -5.22 3.21 -10.69
CA SER A 29 -6.47 2.49 -10.39
C SER A 29 -6.43 1.01 -10.79
N ILE A 30 -5.83 0.67 -11.94
CA ILE A 30 -5.66 -0.72 -12.37
C ILE A 30 -4.76 -1.47 -11.39
N PHE A 31 -3.60 -0.90 -11.05
CA PHE A 31 -2.67 -1.56 -10.15
C PHE A 31 -3.23 -1.69 -8.73
N MET A 32 -4.04 -0.75 -8.26
CA MET A 32 -4.77 -0.90 -6.99
C MET A 32 -5.73 -2.10 -7.01
N VAL A 33 -6.48 -2.29 -8.10
CA VAL A 33 -7.34 -3.48 -8.25
C VAL A 33 -6.51 -4.76 -8.24
N ILE A 34 -5.37 -4.79 -8.93
CA ILE A 34 -4.46 -5.94 -8.91
C ILE A 34 -3.95 -6.21 -7.49
N GLN A 35 -3.59 -5.18 -6.72
CA GLN A 35 -3.12 -5.34 -5.34
C GLN A 35 -4.20 -5.90 -4.43
N ILE A 36 -5.42 -5.37 -4.51
CA ILE A 36 -6.56 -5.88 -3.72
C ILE A 36 -6.83 -7.35 -4.04
N LEU A 37 -6.88 -7.71 -5.33
CA LEU A 37 -7.17 -9.09 -5.74
C LEU A 37 -6.06 -10.06 -5.33
N THR A 38 -4.80 -9.71 -5.58
CA THR A 38 -3.65 -10.55 -5.22
C THR A 38 -3.50 -10.68 -3.71
N GLY A 39 -3.62 -9.58 -2.95
CA GLY A 39 -3.56 -9.58 -1.50
C GLY A 39 -4.70 -10.38 -0.86
N PHE A 40 -5.93 -10.23 -1.36
CA PHE A 40 -7.07 -11.01 -0.93
C PHE A 40 -6.85 -12.51 -1.11
N ILE A 41 -6.35 -12.94 -2.28
CA ILE A 41 -6.07 -14.37 -2.52
C ILE A 41 -4.94 -14.86 -1.62
N LEU A 42 -3.85 -14.09 -1.47
CA LEU A 42 -2.73 -14.45 -0.60
C LEU A 42 -3.15 -14.55 0.87
N SER A 43 -4.15 -13.77 1.30
CA SER A 43 -4.66 -13.80 2.67
C SER A 43 -5.24 -15.16 3.08
N PHE A 44 -5.82 -15.92 2.14
CA PHE A 44 -6.31 -17.29 2.39
C PHE A 44 -5.19 -18.32 2.57
N LEU A 45 -3.97 -18.00 2.12
CA LEU A 45 -2.82 -18.90 2.14
C LEU A 45 -1.81 -18.53 3.24
N TYR A 46 -2.04 -17.41 3.94
CA TYR A 46 -1.13 -16.84 4.91
C TYR A 46 -1.60 -17.05 6.35
N ILE A 47 -0.65 -17.24 7.27
CA ILE A 47 -0.91 -17.32 8.72
C ILE A 47 0.03 -16.33 9.40
N ALA A 48 -0.54 -15.42 10.18
CA ALA A 48 0.19 -14.42 10.97
C ALA A 48 0.76 -15.03 12.27
N ASP A 49 1.79 -15.85 12.13
CA ASP A 49 2.52 -16.50 13.23
C ASP A 49 4.02 -16.22 13.10
N SER A 50 4.68 -15.80 14.18
CA SER A 50 6.06 -15.34 14.13
C SER A 50 7.07 -16.45 13.82
N GLY A 51 6.71 -17.71 14.08
CA GLY A 51 7.51 -18.89 13.75
C GLY A 51 7.26 -19.45 12.34
N ALA A 52 6.08 -19.20 11.75
CA ALA A 52 5.68 -19.80 10.47
C ALA A 52 5.62 -18.82 9.29
N SER A 53 5.31 -17.54 9.51
CA SER A 53 5.00 -16.55 8.46
C SER A 53 6.06 -16.50 7.36
N PHE A 54 7.33 -16.47 7.75
CA PHE A 54 8.46 -16.41 6.81
C PHE A 54 8.51 -17.66 5.92
N ALA A 55 8.40 -18.85 6.52
CA ALA A 55 8.43 -20.12 5.78
C ALA A 55 7.26 -20.22 4.80
N ILE A 56 6.05 -19.81 5.22
CA ILE A 56 4.84 -19.80 4.38
C ILE A 56 5.04 -18.88 3.17
N VAL A 57 5.47 -17.64 3.38
CA VAL A 57 5.71 -16.68 2.29
C VAL A 57 6.78 -17.19 1.33
N MET A 58 7.85 -17.81 1.85
CA MET A 58 8.88 -18.42 1.01
C MET A 58 8.35 -19.59 0.17
N ASN A 59 7.46 -20.41 0.72
CA ASN A 59 6.83 -21.51 0.00
C ASN A 59 5.96 -21.04 -1.17
N PHE A 60 5.35 -19.84 -1.13
CA PHE A 60 4.64 -19.29 -2.29
C PHE A 60 5.50 -19.18 -3.55
N SER A 61 6.82 -19.07 -3.42
CA SER A 61 7.71 -19.03 -4.58
C SER A 61 8.15 -20.40 -5.06
N ASN A 62 8.00 -21.44 -4.24
CA ASN A 62 8.57 -22.77 -4.48
C ASN A 62 7.50 -23.82 -4.78
N ASP A 63 6.25 -23.60 -4.37
CA ASP A 63 5.19 -24.61 -4.43
C ASP A 63 4.54 -24.71 -5.82
N SER A 64 4.14 -23.59 -6.43
CA SER A 64 3.52 -23.61 -7.77
C SER A 64 3.73 -22.32 -8.56
N PHE A 65 3.68 -22.40 -9.88
CA PHE A 65 3.78 -21.23 -10.76
C PHE A 65 2.70 -20.17 -10.47
N TYR A 66 1.50 -20.59 -10.05
CA TYR A 66 0.41 -19.68 -9.72
C TYR A 66 0.67 -18.89 -8.44
N THR A 67 1.10 -19.55 -7.37
CA THR A 67 1.47 -18.88 -6.10
C THR A 67 2.68 -17.99 -6.27
N TRP A 68 3.63 -18.40 -7.12
CA TRP A 68 4.76 -17.58 -7.53
C TRP A 68 4.27 -16.29 -8.22
N CYS A 69 3.40 -16.41 -9.22
CA CYS A 69 2.81 -15.27 -9.91
C CYS A 69 2.07 -14.34 -8.94
N LEU A 70 1.21 -14.88 -8.08
CA LEU A 70 0.44 -14.09 -7.10
C LEU A 70 1.36 -13.28 -6.19
N ARG A 71 2.38 -13.92 -5.60
CA ARG A 71 3.36 -13.26 -4.73
C ARG A 71 4.09 -12.14 -5.46
N TYR A 72 4.59 -12.40 -6.66
CA TYR A 72 5.37 -11.40 -7.39
C TYR A 72 4.53 -10.27 -7.96
N TRP A 73 3.30 -10.53 -8.43
CA TRP A 73 2.37 -9.46 -8.81
C TRP A 73 1.98 -8.57 -7.63
N HIS A 74 1.88 -9.14 -6.43
CA HIS A 74 1.65 -8.38 -5.21
C HIS A 74 2.87 -7.51 -4.86
N ILE A 75 4.06 -8.10 -4.69
CA ILE A 75 5.24 -7.35 -4.25
C ILE A 75 5.71 -6.32 -5.31
N TRP A 76 5.76 -6.69 -6.59
CA TRP A 76 6.17 -5.74 -7.64
C TRP A 76 5.11 -4.69 -7.93
N GLY A 77 3.83 -5.01 -7.77
CA GLY A 77 2.75 -4.07 -8.04
C GLY A 77 2.73 -2.89 -7.07
N VAL A 78 3.13 -3.09 -5.80
CA VAL A 78 3.34 -1.97 -4.86
C VAL A 78 4.43 -1.02 -5.35
N ASN A 79 5.56 -1.54 -5.84
CA ASN A 79 6.64 -0.69 -6.40
C ASN A 79 6.16 0.10 -7.62
N ILE A 80 5.39 -0.54 -8.50
CA ILE A 80 4.79 0.13 -9.67
C ILE A 80 3.78 1.20 -9.22
N LEU A 81 2.98 0.96 -8.17
CA LEU A 81 2.08 1.97 -7.61
C LEU A 81 2.84 3.20 -7.14
N PHE A 82 3.92 3.04 -6.35
CA PHE A 82 4.72 4.19 -5.91
C PHE A 82 5.34 4.94 -7.08
N PHE A 83 5.89 4.23 -8.06
CA PHE A 83 6.43 4.84 -9.27
C PHE A 83 5.38 5.66 -10.02
N LEU A 84 4.18 5.10 -10.23
CA LEU A 84 3.07 5.79 -10.87
C LEU A 84 2.56 6.98 -10.05
N PHE A 85 2.52 6.88 -8.72
CA PHE A 85 2.19 7.99 -7.83
C PHE A 85 3.19 9.14 -7.96
N PHE A 86 4.49 8.85 -8.03
CA PHE A 86 5.51 9.87 -8.26
C PHE A 86 5.36 10.54 -9.62
N ILE A 87 5.08 9.78 -10.69
CA ILE A 87 4.75 10.38 -12.01
C ILE A 87 3.49 11.24 -11.91
N HIS A 88 2.45 10.76 -11.24
CA HIS A 88 1.17 11.46 -11.13
C HIS A 88 1.30 12.78 -10.36
N MET A 89 2.03 12.77 -9.24
CA MET A 89 2.36 13.96 -8.46
C MET A 89 3.28 14.91 -9.23
N GLY A 90 4.33 14.39 -9.88
CA GLY A 90 5.24 15.17 -10.70
C GLY A 90 4.52 15.91 -11.84
N ARG A 91 3.62 15.20 -12.55
CA ARG A 91 2.72 15.81 -13.54
C ARG A 91 1.87 16.91 -12.92
N ALA A 92 1.27 16.66 -11.75
CA ALA A 92 0.41 17.63 -11.10
C ALA A 92 1.16 18.90 -10.66
N LEU A 93 2.42 18.77 -10.24
CA LEU A 93 3.31 19.90 -9.94
C LEU A 93 3.68 20.65 -11.23
N TYR A 94 4.11 19.95 -12.27
CA TYR A 94 4.54 20.54 -13.54
C TYR A 94 3.42 21.33 -14.23
N TYR A 95 2.20 20.76 -14.31
CA TYR A 95 1.04 21.42 -14.95
C TYR A 95 0.18 22.23 -13.97
N SER A 96 0.68 22.51 -12.76
CA SER A 96 -0.04 23.28 -11.74
C SER A 96 -1.44 22.73 -11.41
N SER A 97 -1.65 21.42 -11.54
CA SER A 97 -2.92 20.76 -11.21
C SER A 97 -3.21 20.79 -9.71
N TYR A 98 -2.19 21.00 -8.86
CA TYR A 98 -2.35 21.22 -7.41
C TYR A 98 -3.21 22.46 -7.08
N SER A 99 -3.38 23.38 -8.04
CA SER A 99 -4.31 24.52 -7.90
C SER A 99 -5.75 24.08 -7.62
N LYS A 100 -6.14 22.86 -8.04
CA LYS A 100 -7.40 22.21 -7.65
C LYS A 100 -7.26 21.60 -6.26
N LYS A 101 -7.22 22.47 -5.24
CA LYS A 101 -6.91 22.11 -3.83
C LYS A 101 -7.68 20.90 -3.30
N GLY A 102 -8.98 20.79 -3.58
CA GLY A 102 -9.78 19.64 -3.14
C GLY A 102 -9.27 18.31 -3.70
N VAL A 103 -8.98 18.27 -5.01
CA VAL A 103 -8.44 17.06 -5.68
C VAL A 103 -7.02 16.76 -5.20
N TRP A 104 -6.20 17.80 -5.05
CA TRP A 104 -4.84 17.67 -4.55
C TRP A 104 -4.79 17.09 -3.14
N ASN A 105 -5.59 17.61 -2.22
CA ASN A 105 -5.63 17.14 -0.83
C ASN A 105 -6.12 15.69 -0.73
N VAL A 106 -7.12 15.30 -1.51
CA VAL A 106 -7.55 13.89 -1.59
C VAL A 106 -6.42 13.01 -2.13
N GLY A 107 -5.72 13.44 -3.18
CA GLY A 107 -4.56 12.72 -3.71
C GLY A 107 -3.43 12.55 -2.69
N PHE A 108 -3.17 13.59 -1.89
CA PHE A 108 -2.18 13.55 -0.82
C PHE A 108 -2.57 12.57 0.30
N ILE A 109 -3.85 12.56 0.72
CA ILE A 109 -4.35 11.57 1.69
C ILE A 109 -4.22 10.16 1.14
N LEU A 110 -4.60 9.92 -0.13
CA LEU A 110 -4.45 8.61 -0.78
C LEU A 110 -3.00 8.14 -0.82
N TYR A 111 -2.05 9.05 -1.06
CA TYR A 111 -0.64 8.74 -1.02
C TYR A 111 -0.18 8.32 0.38
N LEU A 112 -0.60 9.03 1.44
CA LEU A 112 -0.30 8.66 2.82
C LEU A 112 -0.91 7.29 3.20
N LEU A 113 -2.15 7.02 2.78
CA LEU A 113 -2.78 5.72 3.00
C LEU A 113 -2.03 4.59 2.30
N LEU A 114 -1.60 4.79 1.05
CA LEU A 114 -0.77 3.82 0.33
C LEU A 114 0.57 3.58 1.04
N MET A 115 1.20 4.62 1.60
CA MET A 115 2.42 4.47 2.40
C MET A 115 2.19 3.61 3.64
N GLY A 116 1.08 3.85 4.36
CA GLY A 116 0.69 3.04 5.51
C GLY A 116 0.50 1.58 5.14
N GLU A 117 -0.29 1.33 4.09
CA GLU A 117 -0.61 -0.02 3.60
C GLU A 117 0.63 -0.78 3.11
N ALA A 118 1.51 -0.11 2.39
CA ALA A 118 2.75 -0.73 1.93
C ALA A 118 3.68 -1.08 3.09
N PHE A 119 3.71 -0.25 4.14
CA PHE A 119 4.50 -0.52 5.33
C PHE A 119 3.94 -1.70 6.13
N THR A 120 2.62 -1.75 6.37
CA THR A 120 1.98 -2.89 7.05
C THR A 120 2.17 -4.18 6.26
N GLY A 121 1.96 -4.16 4.94
CA GLY A 121 2.22 -5.30 4.06
C GLY A 121 3.68 -5.76 4.06
N TYR A 122 4.65 -4.83 4.15
CA TYR A 122 6.08 -5.15 4.22
C TYR A 122 6.47 -5.89 5.49
N ILE A 123 5.68 -5.81 6.57
CA ILE A 123 5.95 -6.51 7.83
C ILE A 123 5.59 -8.01 7.74
N LEU A 124 4.55 -8.35 6.97
CA LEU A 124 3.94 -9.69 6.94
C LEU A 124 4.91 -10.86 6.62
N PRO A 125 5.91 -10.74 5.74
CA PRO A 125 6.87 -11.81 5.51
C PRO A 125 7.73 -12.17 6.73
N TRP A 126 7.79 -11.30 7.75
CA TRP A 126 8.47 -11.53 9.02
C TRP A 126 9.96 -11.93 8.91
N HIS A 127 10.63 -11.54 7.83
CA HIS A 127 12.09 -11.66 7.70
C HIS A 127 12.83 -10.55 8.47
N GLN A 128 14.16 -10.64 8.55
CA GLN A 128 15.00 -9.70 9.31
C GLN A 128 14.71 -8.22 8.97
N MET A 129 14.64 -7.87 7.68
CA MET A 129 14.37 -6.49 7.29
C MET A 129 12.94 -6.05 7.64
N SER A 130 11.94 -6.93 7.54
CA SER A 130 10.57 -6.63 8.01
C SER A 130 10.56 -6.31 9.51
N TYR A 131 11.19 -7.15 10.31
CA TYR A 131 11.20 -7.02 11.77
C TYR A 131 11.91 -5.74 12.22
N TRP A 132 13.09 -5.47 11.66
CA TRP A 132 13.83 -4.25 11.99
C TRP A 132 13.17 -2.99 11.46
N ALA A 133 12.58 -3.03 10.26
CA ALA A 133 11.77 -1.92 9.76
C ALA A 133 10.58 -1.62 10.68
N ALA A 134 9.85 -2.66 11.12
CA ALA A 134 8.78 -2.51 12.10
C ALA A 134 9.29 -1.85 13.38
N THR A 135 10.40 -2.35 13.93
CA THR A 135 10.99 -1.85 15.18
C THR A 135 11.39 -0.38 15.07
N VAL A 136 12.15 -0.02 14.03
CA VAL A 136 12.66 1.35 13.85
C VAL A 136 11.53 2.32 13.52
N LEU A 137 10.65 1.99 12.58
CA LEU A 137 9.61 2.93 12.14
C LEU A 137 8.52 3.14 13.20
N THR A 138 8.14 2.09 13.94
CA THR A 138 7.18 2.26 15.05
C THR A 138 7.79 3.01 16.24
N SER A 139 9.11 2.91 16.47
CA SER A 139 9.79 3.65 17.54
C SER A 139 9.74 5.17 17.37
N ILE A 140 9.48 5.67 16.15
CA ILE A 140 9.25 7.11 15.92
C ILE A 140 8.08 7.62 16.76
N VAL A 141 7.05 6.79 16.98
CA VAL A 141 5.90 7.14 17.82
C VAL A 141 6.32 7.35 19.29
N ASP A 142 7.31 6.61 19.77
CA ASP A 142 7.82 6.73 21.14
C ASP A 142 8.49 8.08 21.40
N SER A 143 8.99 8.74 20.34
CA SER A 143 9.61 10.06 20.43
C SER A 143 8.63 11.21 20.67
N LEU A 144 7.30 10.97 20.62
CA LEU A 144 6.30 12.01 20.87
C LEU A 144 6.30 12.43 22.35
N PRO A 145 6.37 13.73 22.65
CA PRO A 145 6.39 14.21 24.02
C PRO A 145 5.07 13.87 24.73
N VAL A 146 5.16 13.54 26.02
CA VAL A 146 4.03 13.23 26.92
C VAL A 146 3.29 11.91 26.61
N VAL A 147 2.98 11.63 25.34
CA VAL A 147 2.10 10.52 24.92
C VAL A 147 2.82 9.38 24.21
N GLY A 148 4.08 9.55 23.80
CA GLY A 148 4.80 8.62 22.93
C GLY A 148 4.86 7.18 23.46
N SER A 149 5.30 6.99 24.70
CA SER A 149 5.41 5.65 25.29
C SER A 149 4.09 4.89 25.41
N VAL A 150 2.98 5.59 25.63
CA VAL A 150 1.64 4.99 25.67
C VAL A 150 1.19 4.62 24.26
N LEU A 151 1.38 5.52 23.30
CA LEU A 151 1.02 5.30 21.90
C LEU A 151 1.85 4.17 21.28
N TYR A 152 3.16 4.13 21.52
CA TYR A 152 4.04 3.06 21.05
C TYR A 152 3.56 1.69 21.53
N LYS A 153 3.33 1.54 22.84
CA LYS A 153 2.82 0.29 23.42
C LYS A 153 1.44 -0.06 22.87
N TYR A 154 0.59 0.93 22.63
CA TYR A 154 -0.73 0.72 22.02
C TYR A 154 -0.64 0.27 20.56
N VAL A 155 0.25 0.85 19.74
CA VAL A 155 0.44 0.49 18.33
C VAL A 155 1.05 -0.91 18.22
N VAL A 156 2.12 -1.15 18.97
CA VAL A 156 2.91 -2.39 18.85
C VAL A 156 2.27 -3.54 19.63
N GLY A 157 1.47 -3.26 20.66
CA GLY A 157 0.80 -4.28 21.48
C GLY A 157 1.66 -4.84 22.62
N GLY A 158 2.72 -4.13 23.01
CA GLY A 158 3.66 -4.58 24.04
C GLY A 158 4.85 -3.65 24.21
N PHE A 159 5.96 -4.16 24.75
CA PHE A 159 7.20 -3.40 24.95
C PHE A 159 8.11 -3.38 23.71
N SER A 160 7.86 -4.27 22.75
CA SER A 160 8.62 -4.41 21.51
C SER A 160 7.76 -5.04 20.44
N VAL A 161 8.23 -5.01 19.19
CA VAL A 161 7.59 -5.72 18.08
C VAL A 161 7.61 -7.23 18.36
N THR A 162 6.43 -7.84 18.34
CA THR A 162 6.23 -9.27 18.61
C THR A 162 5.12 -9.82 17.70
N GLU A 163 4.77 -11.10 17.86
CA GLU A 163 3.65 -11.72 17.14
C GLU A 163 2.32 -10.96 17.31
N SER A 164 2.07 -10.35 18.48
CA SER A 164 0.88 -9.50 18.67
C SER A 164 0.85 -8.33 17.68
N THR A 165 2.01 -7.75 17.38
CA THR A 165 2.15 -6.70 16.35
C THR A 165 1.83 -7.26 14.98
N LEU A 166 2.37 -8.44 14.63
CA LEU A 166 2.16 -9.09 13.34
C LEU A 166 0.68 -9.36 13.06
N ILE A 167 -0.03 -9.95 14.03
CA ILE A 167 -1.46 -10.26 13.91
C ILE A 167 -2.28 -8.99 13.67
N ARG A 168 -1.98 -7.91 14.40
CA ARG A 168 -2.70 -6.64 14.26
C ARG A 168 -2.40 -5.98 12.92
N VAL A 169 -1.14 -5.98 12.50
CA VAL A 169 -0.72 -5.43 11.21
C VAL A 169 -1.36 -6.17 10.03
N PHE A 170 -1.59 -7.48 10.13
CA PHE A 170 -2.32 -8.24 9.10
C PHE A 170 -3.81 -7.87 9.00
N SER A 171 -4.40 -7.33 10.07
CA SER A 171 -5.83 -6.96 10.12
C SER A 171 -6.13 -5.52 9.68
N VAL A 172 -5.10 -4.70 9.45
CA VAL A 172 -5.20 -3.32 8.99
C VAL A 172 -5.17 -3.30 7.48
#